data_AF-A0A2E9U7J8-F1
#
_entry.id   AF-A0A2E9U7J8-F1
#
_cell.length_a   1.000
_cell.length_b   1.000
_cell.length_c   1.000
_cell.angle_alpha   90.00
_cell.angle_beta   90.00
_cell.angle_gamma   90.00
#
_symmetry.space_group_name_H-M   'P 1'
#
loop_
_entity.id
_entity.type
_entity.pdbx_description
1 polymer ?
#
loop_
_entity_poly.entity_id
_entity_poly.type
_entity_poly.pdbx_seq_one_letter_code
_entity_poly.pdbx_strand_id
1 'polypeptide(L)'
;IGYSDSCAFWFWQSRPDGIAIIDYYENQSVPLSHYIDMLQAKPYEIETLWLPHDARAKTLQTGRSTVEQLIEAGLPCRVVPKLAVQQGIDAARLVLPTCHIDTTNGDAGVEALRAYRREFNELTKAFRDTPLHDWASDGADAFRYLALVAQEKRGNITSQPSRPVFEKPKITLNELFEDREKPQKLSIARRRI
;
A
#
# COMPACT_ATOMS: atom_id res chain seq x y z
N ILE A 1 -7.42 5.04 -16.68
CA ILE A 1 -8.87 4.68 -16.71
C ILE A 1 -9.54 5.66 -17.64
N GLY A 2 -9.84 5.20 -18.85
CA GLY A 2 -10.44 5.97 -19.92
C GLY A 2 -10.87 5.03 -21.02
N TYR A 3 -11.69 5.50 -21.96
CA TYR A 3 -12.17 4.68 -23.09
C TYR A 3 -11.03 4.15 -23.98
N SER A 4 -9.86 4.82 -23.96
CA SER A 4 -8.64 4.42 -24.67
C SER A 4 -7.62 3.66 -23.81
N ASP A 5 -7.78 3.66 -22.48
CA ASP A 5 -6.75 3.15 -21.57
C ASP A 5 -7.13 1.75 -21.08
N SER A 6 -6.14 0.89 -20.91
CA SER A 6 -6.32 -0.40 -20.25
C SER A 6 -6.73 -0.19 -18.79
N CYS A 7 -7.57 -1.08 -18.28
CA CYS A 7 -7.87 -1.14 -16.86
C CYS A 7 -7.47 -2.52 -16.34
N ALA A 8 -6.53 -2.52 -15.40
CA ALA A 8 -6.07 -3.71 -14.70
C ALA A 8 -6.60 -3.76 -13.27
N PHE A 9 -7.04 -4.95 -12.84
CA PHE A 9 -7.60 -5.24 -11.53
C PHE A 9 -6.84 -6.41 -10.91
N TRP A 10 -6.31 -6.18 -9.71
CA TRP A 10 -5.73 -7.22 -8.87
C TRP A 10 -6.70 -7.55 -7.73
N PHE A 11 -7.13 -8.81 -7.65
CA PHE A 11 -7.94 -9.31 -6.55
C PHE A 11 -7.03 -9.96 -5.52
N TRP A 12 -7.09 -9.47 -4.29
CA TRP A 12 -6.17 -9.90 -3.25
C TRP A 12 -6.83 -9.97 -1.88
N GLN A 13 -6.20 -10.75 -1.00
CA GLN A 13 -6.60 -10.95 0.38
C GLN A 13 -5.39 -10.80 1.29
N SER A 14 -5.52 -10.01 2.36
CA SER A 14 -4.53 -9.96 3.43
C SER A 14 -4.45 -11.31 4.14
N ARG A 15 -3.24 -11.83 4.33
CA ARG A 15 -2.98 -13.01 5.16
C ARG A 15 -1.99 -12.67 6.28
N PRO A 16 -1.93 -13.45 7.38
CA PRO A 16 -0.94 -13.26 8.44
C PRO A 16 0.50 -13.41 7.95
N ASP A 17 0.72 -14.27 6.96
CA ASP A 17 2.03 -14.59 6.36
C ASP A 17 2.37 -13.71 5.14
N GLY A 18 1.42 -12.95 4.61
CA GLY A 18 1.60 -12.41 3.28
C GLY A 18 0.38 -11.69 2.70
N ILE A 19 0.34 -11.65 1.38
CA ILE A 19 -0.84 -11.27 0.59
C ILE A 19 -1.11 -12.43 -0.35
N ALA A 20 -2.35 -12.93 -0.38
CA ALA A 20 -2.76 -13.85 -1.42
C ALA A 20 -3.36 -13.06 -2.58
N ILE A 21 -2.85 -13.26 -3.79
CA ILE A 21 -3.46 -12.78 -5.02
C ILE A 21 -4.32 -13.92 -5.56
N ILE A 22 -5.63 -13.65 -5.65
CA ILE A 22 -6.65 -14.61 -6.04
C ILE A 22 -6.82 -14.63 -7.55
N ASP A 23 -6.88 -13.45 -8.15
CA ASP A 23 -7.24 -13.28 -9.56
C ASP A 23 -6.66 -11.98 -10.12
N TYR A 24 -6.44 -11.96 -11.42
CA TYR A 24 -5.99 -10.81 -12.19
C TYR A 24 -6.87 -10.64 -13.42
N TYR A 25 -7.39 -9.43 -13.62
CA TYR A 25 -8.22 -9.11 -14.78
C TYR A 25 -7.74 -7.83 -15.43
N GLU A 26 -7.49 -7.87 -16.73
CA GLU A 26 -7.13 -6.72 -17.54
C GLU A 26 -7.97 -6.70 -18.81
N ASN A 27 -8.48 -5.52 -19.17
CA ASN A 27 -9.13 -5.33 -20.47
C ASN A 27 -8.95 -3.89 -20.97
N GLN A 28 -9.12 -3.71 -22.28
CA GLN A 28 -8.94 -2.45 -22.99
C GLN A 28 -10.22 -2.08 -23.73
N SER A 29 -10.51 -0.79 -23.83
CA SER A 29 -11.60 -0.25 -24.66
C SER A 29 -13.02 -0.80 -24.38
N VAL A 30 -13.28 -1.23 -23.14
CA VAL A 30 -14.62 -1.64 -22.68
C VAL A 30 -15.27 -0.56 -21.80
N PRO A 31 -16.61 -0.42 -21.84
CA PRO A 31 -17.32 0.57 -21.04
C PRO A 31 -17.29 0.25 -19.54
N LEU A 32 -17.54 1.25 -18.69
CA LEU A 32 -17.54 1.08 -17.24
C LEU A 32 -18.55 0.02 -16.75
N SER A 33 -19.70 -0.11 -17.44
CA SER A 33 -20.73 -1.11 -17.12
C SER A 33 -20.18 -2.54 -17.18
N HIS A 34 -19.30 -2.84 -18.15
CA HIS A 34 -18.66 -4.14 -18.28
C HIS A 34 -17.85 -4.50 -17.02
N TYR A 35 -17.12 -3.52 -16.46
CA TYR A 35 -16.36 -3.74 -15.23
C TYR A 35 -17.27 -3.91 -14.02
N ILE A 36 -18.40 -3.20 -13.95
CA ILE A 36 -19.40 -3.37 -12.88
C ILE A 36 -19.97 -4.79 -12.91
N ASP A 37 -20.41 -5.25 -14.09
CA ASP A 37 -20.96 -6.59 -14.28
C ASP A 37 -19.92 -7.66 -13.94
N MET A 38 -18.66 -7.47 -14.37
CA MET A 38 -17.54 -8.37 -14.05
C MET A 38 -17.28 -8.45 -12.53
N LEU A 39 -17.30 -7.31 -11.83
CA LEU A 39 -17.10 -7.26 -10.37
C LEU A 39 -18.26 -7.91 -9.62
N GLN A 40 -19.50 -7.71 -10.07
CA GLN A 40 -20.70 -8.32 -9.46
C GLN A 40 -20.80 -9.83 -9.76
N ALA A 41 -20.26 -10.30 -10.88
CA ALA A 41 -20.26 -11.71 -11.26
C ALA A 41 -19.20 -12.54 -10.52
N LYS A 42 -18.31 -11.93 -9.73
CA LYS A 42 -17.29 -12.68 -8.97
C LYS A 42 -17.94 -13.54 -7.88
N PRO A 43 -17.40 -14.75 -7.62
CA PRO A 43 -17.95 -15.66 -6.61
C PRO A 43 -17.63 -15.26 -5.16
N TYR A 44 -17.03 -14.10 -4.92
CA TYR A 44 -16.58 -13.62 -3.62
C TYR A 44 -17.01 -12.17 -3.38
N GLU A 45 -17.21 -11.81 -2.11
CA GLU A 45 -17.59 -10.46 -1.70
C GLU A 45 -16.40 -9.51 -1.72
N ILE A 46 -16.58 -8.34 -2.35
CA ILE A 46 -15.54 -7.32 -2.47
C ILE A 46 -15.72 -6.30 -1.33
N GLU A 47 -14.83 -6.33 -0.35
CA GLU A 47 -14.86 -5.40 0.80
C GLU A 47 -14.60 -3.95 0.37
N THR A 48 -13.59 -3.73 -0.48
CA THR A 48 -13.20 -2.38 -0.91
C THR A 48 -12.50 -2.44 -2.26
N LEU A 49 -13.03 -1.67 -3.21
CA LEU A 49 -12.42 -1.40 -4.50
C LEU A 49 -11.54 -0.15 -4.40
N TRP A 50 -10.25 -0.32 -4.64
CA TRP A 50 -9.28 0.76 -4.62
C TRP A 50 -9.04 1.31 -6.02
N LEU A 51 -9.30 2.60 -6.19
CA LEU A 51 -9.22 3.29 -7.47
C LEU A 51 -8.06 4.30 -7.49
N PRO A 52 -7.43 4.51 -8.66
CA PRO A 52 -6.42 5.54 -8.82
C PRO A 52 -7.05 6.95 -8.72
N HIS A 53 -6.22 7.96 -8.47
CA HIS A 53 -6.67 9.35 -8.39
C HIS A 53 -7.34 9.84 -9.67
N ASP A 54 -6.93 9.32 -10.82
CA ASP A 54 -7.45 9.70 -12.13
C ASP A 54 -8.93 9.31 -12.30
N ALA A 55 -9.43 8.34 -11.52
CA ALA A 55 -10.84 7.95 -11.54
C ALA A 55 -11.80 9.04 -10.98
N ARG A 56 -11.27 10.05 -10.28
CA ARG A 56 -12.04 11.23 -9.83
C ARG A 56 -12.31 12.23 -10.96
N ALA A 57 -11.60 12.14 -12.09
CA ALA A 57 -11.86 13.01 -13.22
C ALA A 57 -13.29 12.78 -13.72
N LYS A 58 -14.02 13.87 -13.97
CA LYS A 58 -15.35 13.80 -14.57
C LYS A 58 -15.22 13.52 -16.05
N THR A 59 -15.93 12.52 -16.54
CA THR A 59 -15.93 12.22 -17.98
C THR A 59 -16.81 13.24 -18.70
N LEU A 60 -16.31 13.82 -19.80
CA LEU A 60 -17.06 14.78 -20.63
C LEU A 60 -18.38 14.24 -21.17
N GLN A 61 -18.48 12.92 -21.38
CA GLN A 61 -19.67 12.26 -21.93
C GLN A 61 -20.82 12.08 -20.91
N THR A 62 -20.52 11.77 -19.65
CA THR A 62 -21.55 11.46 -18.64
C THR A 62 -21.68 12.54 -17.57
N GLY A 63 -20.74 13.48 -17.49
CA GLY A 63 -20.72 14.54 -16.47
C GLY A 63 -20.47 14.05 -15.04
N ARG A 64 -20.32 12.73 -14.85
CA ARG A 64 -20.06 12.05 -13.58
C ARG A 64 -18.63 11.50 -13.56
N SER A 65 -18.05 11.40 -12.37
CA SER A 65 -16.77 10.71 -12.18
C SER A 65 -16.98 9.19 -12.21
N THR A 66 -15.92 8.45 -12.53
CA THR A 66 -15.95 6.97 -12.51
C THR A 66 -16.25 6.46 -11.09
N VAL A 67 -15.73 7.15 -10.07
CA VAL A 67 -15.99 6.82 -8.66
C VAL A 67 -17.47 6.96 -8.30
N GLU A 68 -18.12 8.05 -8.72
CA GLU A 68 -19.55 8.26 -8.45
C GLU A 68 -20.42 7.17 -9.08
N GLN A 69 -20.12 6.78 -10.33
CA GLN A 69 -20.85 5.72 -11.02
C GLN A 69 -20.71 4.35 -10.33
N LEU A 70 -19.51 4.04 -9.82
CA LEU A 70 -19.28 2.79 -9.08
C LEU A 70 -19.98 2.78 -7.72
N ILE A 71 -20.04 3.94 -7.04
CA ILE A 71 -20.79 4.09 -5.79
C ILE A 71 -22.30 3.96 -6.04
N GLU A 72 -22.83 4.54 -7.12
CA GLU A 72 -24.23 4.37 -7.53
C GLU A 72 -24.57 2.90 -7.83
N ALA A 73 -23.62 2.13 -8.37
CA ALA A 73 -23.75 0.69 -8.60
C ALA A 73 -23.65 -0.17 -7.32
N GLY A 74 -23.45 0.45 -6.14
CA GLY A 74 -23.39 -0.23 -4.85
C GLY A 74 -22.03 -0.84 -4.51
N LEU A 75 -20.96 -0.49 -5.24
CA LEU A 75 -19.61 -1.01 -4.97
C LEU A 75 -18.87 -0.12 -3.96
N PRO A 76 -18.28 -0.69 -2.89
CA PRO A 76 -17.56 0.08 -1.88
C PRO A 76 -16.22 0.59 -2.45
N CYS A 77 -16.18 1.84 -2.90
CA CYS A 77 -15.00 2.43 -3.56
C CYS A 77 -14.19 3.34 -2.62
N ARG A 78 -12.86 3.26 -2.73
CA ARG A 78 -11.91 4.18 -2.07
C ARG A 78 -10.80 4.59 -3.03
N VAL A 79 -10.28 5.80 -2.83
CA VAL A 79 -9.15 6.32 -3.61
C VAL A 79 -7.86 6.01 -2.87
N VAL A 80 -6.87 5.47 -3.59
CA VAL A 80 -5.54 5.13 -3.05
C VAL A 80 -4.81 6.41 -2.59
N PRO A 81 -3.94 6.38 -1.57
CA PRO A 81 -3.13 7.56 -1.22
C PRO A 81 -2.25 8.06 -2.38
N LYS A 82 -2.00 9.37 -2.46
CA LYS A 82 -1.15 9.95 -3.51
C LYS A 82 0.32 9.78 -3.13
N LEU A 83 1.06 9.00 -3.91
CA LEU A 83 2.49 8.78 -3.73
C LEU A 83 3.24 8.93 -5.05
N ALA A 84 4.52 9.30 -4.97
CA ALA A 84 5.40 9.30 -6.14
C ALA A 84 5.52 7.90 -6.73
N VAL A 85 5.62 7.82 -8.07
CA VAL A 85 5.70 6.54 -8.80
C VAL A 85 6.87 5.70 -8.29
N GLN A 86 8.04 6.30 -8.13
CA GLN A 86 9.24 5.61 -7.65
C GLN A 86 9.06 5.00 -6.26
N GLN A 87 8.47 5.75 -5.31
CA GLN A 87 8.21 5.23 -3.97
C GLN A 87 7.22 4.07 -3.98
N GLY A 88 6.24 4.09 -4.88
CA GLY A 88 5.33 2.97 -5.04
C GLY A 88 6.01 1.75 -5.68
N ILE A 89 6.96 1.93 -6.61
CA ILE A 89 7.77 0.83 -7.16
C ILE A 89 8.60 0.18 -6.05
N ASP A 90 9.21 0.99 -5.18
CA ASP A 90 10.00 0.46 -4.07
C ASP A 90 9.11 -0.28 -3.05
N ALA A 91 7.90 0.22 -2.77
CA ALA A 91 6.91 -0.49 -1.97
C ALA A 91 6.50 -1.82 -2.61
N ALA A 92 6.26 -1.85 -3.93
CA ALA A 92 5.93 -3.07 -4.66
C ALA A 92 7.05 -4.11 -4.56
N ARG A 93 8.32 -3.69 -4.67
CA ARG A 93 9.49 -4.59 -4.50
C ARG A 93 9.61 -5.18 -3.10
N LEU A 94 9.23 -4.44 -2.07
CA LEU A 94 9.21 -4.93 -0.69
C LEU A 94 8.08 -5.92 -0.43
N VAL A 95 6.93 -5.73 -1.10
CA VAL A 95 5.73 -6.53 -0.89
C VAL A 95 5.78 -7.83 -1.71
N LEU A 96 6.35 -7.79 -2.92
CA LEU A 96 6.37 -8.91 -3.87
C LEU A 96 6.87 -10.25 -3.27
N PRO A 97 7.94 -10.31 -2.43
CA PRO A 97 8.39 -11.57 -1.82
C PRO A 97 7.39 -12.19 -0.84
N THR A 98 6.43 -11.40 -0.34
CA THR A 98 5.38 -11.83 0.57
C THR A 98 4.06 -12.13 -0.13
N CYS A 99 4.02 -12.02 -1.46
CA CYS A 99 2.83 -12.30 -2.26
C CYS A 99 2.79 -13.79 -2.64
N HIS A 100 1.65 -14.42 -2.36
CA HIS A 100 1.30 -15.76 -2.83
C HIS A 100 0.34 -15.59 -4.00
N ILE A 101 0.79 -15.90 -5.22
CA ILE A 101 0.01 -15.71 -6.43
C ILE A 101 -0.57 -17.05 -6.85
N ASP A 102 -1.88 -17.09 -7.12
CA ASP A 102 -2.51 -18.24 -7.77
C ASP A 102 -1.99 -18.36 -9.21
N THR A 103 -1.34 -19.48 -9.51
CA THR A 103 -0.76 -19.78 -10.83
C THR A 103 -1.79 -19.87 -11.94
N THR A 104 -3.06 -20.12 -11.62
CA THR A 104 -4.11 -20.39 -12.62
C THR A 104 -4.76 -19.11 -13.13
N ASN A 105 -5.03 -18.17 -12.23
CA ASN A 105 -5.75 -16.93 -12.54
C ASN A 105 -4.85 -15.69 -12.51
N GLY A 106 -3.66 -15.79 -11.93
CA GLY A 106 -2.71 -14.67 -11.78
C GLY A 106 -1.62 -14.60 -12.85
N ASP A 107 -1.57 -15.55 -13.79
CA ASP A 107 -0.44 -15.70 -14.73
C ASP A 107 -0.23 -14.46 -15.61
N ALA A 108 -1.31 -13.93 -16.20
CA ALA A 108 -1.24 -12.71 -17.01
C ALA A 108 -0.67 -11.51 -16.23
N GLY A 109 -1.02 -11.39 -14.95
CA GLY A 109 -0.49 -10.34 -14.08
C GLY A 109 0.98 -10.55 -13.74
N VAL A 110 1.42 -11.81 -13.56
CA VAL A 110 2.84 -12.15 -13.35
C VAL A 110 3.67 -11.82 -14.59
N GLU A 111 3.15 -12.13 -15.77
CA GLU A 111 3.80 -11.78 -17.03
C GLU A 111 3.92 -10.26 -17.22
N ALA A 112 2.89 -9.48 -16.85
CA ALA A 112 2.98 -8.03 -16.80
C ALA A 112 4.10 -7.56 -15.83
N LEU A 113 4.19 -8.13 -14.63
CA LEU A 113 5.26 -7.79 -13.69
C LEU A 113 6.66 -8.16 -14.20
N ARG A 114 6.79 -9.24 -14.98
CA ARG A 114 8.06 -9.66 -15.60
C ARG A 114 8.48 -8.76 -16.76
N ALA A 115 7.52 -8.30 -17.56
CA ALA A 115 7.76 -7.44 -18.71
C ALA A 115 8.01 -5.97 -18.34
N TYR A 116 7.64 -5.56 -17.12
CA TYR A 116 7.80 -4.19 -16.64
C TYR A 116 9.27 -3.73 -16.65
N ARG A 117 9.53 -2.66 -17.41
CA ARG A 117 10.89 -2.16 -17.67
C ARG A 117 10.94 -0.63 -17.74
N ARG A 118 12.14 -0.09 -17.56
CA ARG A 118 12.44 1.33 -17.77
C ARG A 118 12.87 1.55 -19.21
N GLU A 119 12.46 2.67 -19.79
CA GLU A 119 12.92 3.09 -21.10
C GLU A 119 14.39 3.54 -21.00
N PHE A 120 15.25 2.96 -21.84
CA PHE A 120 16.64 3.38 -21.99
C PHE A 120 16.74 4.42 -23.09
N ASN A 121 17.26 5.59 -22.78
CA ASN A 121 17.50 6.63 -23.78
C ASN A 121 18.93 6.47 -24.34
N GLU A 122 19.04 6.08 -25.60
CA GLU A 122 20.32 5.85 -26.27
C GLU A 122 21.16 7.12 -26.40
N LEU A 123 20.53 8.29 -26.50
CA LEU A 123 21.22 9.58 -26.68
C LEU A 123 21.87 10.05 -25.38
N THR A 124 21.15 9.96 -24.27
CA THR A 124 21.66 10.36 -22.95
C THR A 124 22.40 9.23 -22.22
N LYS A 125 22.39 8.01 -22.80
CA LYS A 125 22.94 6.77 -22.21
C LYS A 125 22.46 6.55 -20.77
N ALA A 126 21.22 6.95 -20.49
CA ALA A 126 20.62 6.90 -19.17
C ALA A 126 19.20 6.35 -19.25
N PHE A 127 18.78 5.64 -18.20
CA PHE A 127 17.39 5.23 -18.06
C PHE A 127 16.52 6.44 -17.70
N ARG A 128 15.33 6.53 -18.30
CA ARG A 128 14.34 7.52 -17.88
C ARG A 128 13.85 7.22 -16.46
N ASP A 129 13.46 8.27 -15.75
CA ASP A 129 12.83 8.15 -14.43
C ASP A 129 11.40 7.63 -14.52
N THR A 130 10.77 7.80 -15.69
CA THR A 130 9.46 7.21 -15.98
C THR A 130 9.62 5.78 -16.51
N PRO A 131 8.77 4.84 -16.07
CA PRO A 131 8.71 3.50 -16.66
C PRO A 131 8.28 3.58 -18.12
N LEU A 132 8.60 2.53 -18.90
CA LEU A 132 8.08 2.40 -20.25
C LEU A 132 6.57 2.17 -20.17
N HIS A 133 5.80 2.96 -20.90
CA HIS A 133 4.37 2.75 -21.02
C HIS A 133 4.11 1.74 -22.15
N ASP A 134 3.97 0.48 -21.75
CA ASP A 134 3.57 -0.63 -22.60
C ASP A 134 2.39 -1.37 -21.96
N TRP A 135 1.93 -2.46 -22.59
CA TRP A 135 0.83 -3.28 -22.09
C TRP A 135 1.07 -3.82 -20.65
N ALA A 136 2.34 -3.95 -20.23
CA ALA A 136 2.69 -4.43 -18.90
C ALA A 136 2.65 -3.33 -17.83
N SER A 137 2.64 -2.05 -18.24
CA SER A 137 2.66 -0.91 -17.34
C SER A 137 1.37 -0.75 -16.54
N ASP A 138 0.21 -1.01 -17.14
CA ASP A 138 -1.09 -0.89 -16.46
C ASP A 138 -1.23 -1.93 -15.33
N GLY A 139 -0.85 -3.19 -15.61
CA GLY A 139 -0.79 -4.25 -14.61
C GLY A 139 0.18 -3.95 -13.47
N ALA A 140 1.38 -3.43 -13.79
CA ALA A 140 2.38 -3.07 -12.80
C ALA A 140 1.97 -1.85 -11.95
N ASP A 141 1.32 -0.85 -12.54
CA ASP A 141 0.80 0.31 -11.81
C ASP A 141 -0.36 -0.07 -10.88
N ALA A 142 -1.24 -0.96 -11.31
CA ALA A 142 -2.27 -1.52 -10.44
C ALA A 142 -1.66 -2.31 -9.26
N PHE A 143 -0.58 -3.06 -9.49
CA PHE A 143 0.14 -3.77 -8.43
C PHE A 143 0.83 -2.80 -7.45
N ARG A 144 1.36 -1.68 -7.96
CA ARG A 144 1.91 -0.61 -7.13
C ARG A 144 0.86 -0.06 -6.16
N TYR A 145 -0.38 0.17 -6.63
CA TYR A 145 -1.47 0.60 -5.75
C TYR A 145 -1.84 -0.47 -4.71
N LEU A 146 -1.88 -1.74 -5.10
CA LEU A 146 -2.08 -2.85 -4.17
C LEU A 146 -1.03 -2.85 -3.06
N ALA A 147 0.26 -2.71 -3.41
CA ALA A 147 1.35 -2.72 -2.44
C ALA A 147 1.21 -1.59 -1.40
N LEU A 148 0.78 -0.40 -1.83
CA LEU A 148 0.56 0.74 -0.94
C LEU A 148 -0.59 0.49 0.05
N VAL A 149 -1.71 -0.01 -0.45
CA VAL A 149 -2.88 -0.31 0.39
C VAL A 149 -2.60 -1.46 1.35
N ALA A 150 -1.89 -2.49 0.88
CA ALA A 150 -1.54 -3.63 1.72
C ALA A 150 -0.55 -3.23 2.82
N GLN A 151 0.38 -2.31 2.53
CA GLN A 151 1.28 -1.76 3.55
C GLN A 151 0.54 -0.93 4.58
N GLU A 152 -0.47 -0.14 4.20
CA GLU A 152 -1.34 0.58 5.13
C GLU A 152 -2.10 -0.39 6.05
N LYS A 153 -2.69 -1.46 5.49
CA LYS A 153 -3.37 -2.50 6.28
C LYS A 153 -2.41 -3.25 7.22
N ARG A 154 -1.14 -3.46 6.84
CA ARG A 154 -0.10 -4.07 7.70
C ARG A 154 0.41 -3.10 8.79
N GLY A 155 0.59 -1.82 8.46
CA GLY A 155 1.03 -0.78 9.39
C GLY A 155 0.02 -0.49 10.50
N ASN A 156 -1.26 -0.82 10.28
CA ASN A 156 -2.31 -0.74 11.28
C ASN A 156 -2.34 -1.91 12.27
N ILE A 157 -1.43 -2.87 12.16
CA ILE A 157 -1.19 -3.85 13.22
C ILE A 157 -0.39 -3.13 14.32
N THR A 158 -1.12 -2.44 15.20
CA THR A 158 -0.62 -1.78 16.42
C THR A 158 0.49 -0.76 16.20
N SER A 159 0.10 0.47 15.84
CA SER A 159 0.74 1.63 16.48
C SER A 159 0.37 1.60 17.97
N GLN A 160 1.03 0.73 18.74
CA GLN A 160 1.19 1.00 20.17
C GLN A 160 1.74 2.44 20.22
N PRO A 161 1.11 3.38 20.95
CA PRO A 161 1.65 4.72 21.06
C PRO A 161 3.10 4.53 21.51
N SER A 162 4.05 4.96 20.67
CA SER A 162 5.47 4.78 20.93
C SER A 162 5.71 5.33 22.33
N ARG A 163 6.00 4.45 23.30
CA ARG A 163 6.45 4.93 24.60
C ARG A 163 7.63 5.85 24.29
N PRO A 164 7.63 7.09 24.78
CA PRO A 164 8.73 7.99 24.49
C PRO A 164 10.03 7.28 24.88
N VAL A 165 10.92 7.08 23.90
CA VAL A 165 12.20 6.38 24.09
C VAL A 165 13.05 7.07 25.17
N PHE A 166 12.75 8.33 25.46
CA PHE A 166 13.29 9.10 26.56
C PHE A 166 12.18 9.49 27.54
N GLU A 167 12.01 8.69 28.60
CA GLU A 167 11.44 9.21 29.83
C GLU A 167 12.50 10.12 30.45
N LYS A 168 12.18 11.42 30.65
CA LYS A 168 13.11 12.36 31.27
C LYS A 168 13.57 11.75 32.61
N PRO A 169 14.88 11.69 32.90
CA PRO A 169 15.34 11.14 34.17
C PRO A 169 14.70 11.94 35.31
N LYS A 170 14.11 11.22 36.27
CA LYS A 170 13.35 11.81 37.39
C LYS A 170 14.23 12.61 38.36
N ILE A 171 15.54 12.50 38.24
CA ILE A 171 16.53 13.13 39.11
C ILE A 171 17.48 13.92 38.21
N THR A 172 17.67 15.19 38.54
CA THR A 172 18.66 16.05 37.91
C THR A 172 20.05 15.75 38.47
N LEU A 173 21.10 16.03 37.69
CA LEU A 173 22.49 15.82 38.11
C LEU A 173 22.79 16.49 39.47
N ASN A 174 22.22 17.66 39.73
CA ASN A 174 22.40 18.41 40.97
C ASN A 174 21.82 17.67 42.19
N GLU A 175 20.60 17.13 42.08
CA GLU A 175 19.97 16.36 43.15
C GLU A 175 20.75 15.07 43.46
N LEU A 176 21.37 14.46 42.45
CA LEU A 176 22.19 13.24 42.60
C LEU A 176 23.53 13.53 43.31
N PHE A 177 24.09 14.71 43.11
CA PHE A 177 25.27 15.18 43.85
C PHE A 177 24.94 15.52 45.31
N GLU A 178 23.80 16.18 45.56
CA GLU A 178 23.37 16.52 46.92
C GLU A 178 23.10 15.27 47.78
N ASP A 179 22.52 14.21 47.22
CA ASP A 179 22.28 12.97 47.95
C ASP A 179 23.56 12.19 48.24
N ARG A 180 24.61 12.37 47.42
CA ARG A 180 25.95 11.81 47.67
C ARG A 180 26.70 12.57 48.77
N GLU A 181 26.49 13.88 48.88
CA GLU A 181 27.15 14.72 49.88
C GLU A 181 26.49 14.66 51.26
N LYS A 182 25.25 14.17 51.36
CA LYS A 182 24.64 13.89 52.67
C LYS A 182 25.38 12.74 53.36
N PRO A 183 25.91 12.94 54.58
CA PRO A 183 26.50 11.85 55.34
C PRO A 183 25.40 10.83 55.69
N GLN A 184 25.55 9.59 55.23
CA GLN A 184 24.69 8.48 55.64
C GLN A 184 24.69 8.38 57.18
N LYS A 185 23.55 8.70 57.81
CA LYS A 185 23.32 8.39 59.21
C LYS A 185 23.20 6.86 59.35
N LEU A 186 24.33 6.18 59.54
CA LEU A 186 24.37 4.80 60.00
C LEU A 186 23.81 4.75 61.42
N SER A 187 22.51 4.49 61.57
CA SER A 187 21.92 4.14 62.85
C SER A 187 22.31 2.71 63.19
N ILE A 188 23.40 2.56 63.95
CA ILE A 188 23.77 1.27 64.55
C ILE A 188 22.74 0.98 65.65
N ALA A 189 21.72 0.17 65.32
CA ALA A 189 20.82 -0.39 66.31
C ALA A 189 21.61 -1.39 67.18
N ARG A 190 21.96 -0.98 68.41
CA ARG A 190 22.54 -1.89 69.41
C ARG A 190 21.48 -2.93 69.79
N ARG A 191 21.61 -4.15 69.27
CA ARG A 191 20.93 -5.33 69.80
C ARG A 191 21.52 -5.64 71.18
N ARG A 192 20.72 -5.47 72.24
CA ARG A 192 21.04 -6.00 73.58
C ARG A 192 20.90 -7.52 73.55
N ILE A 193 21.89 -8.20 74.13
CA ILE A 193 21.88 -9.63 74.49
C ILE A 193 20.95 -9.82 75.68
#